data_AF-A0A7X0P6B1-F1
#
_entry.id   AF-A0A7X0P6B1-F1
#
_cell.length_a   1.000
_cell.length_b   1.000
_cell.length_c   1.000
_cell.angle_alpha   90.00
_cell.angle_beta   90.00
_cell.angle_gamma   90.00
#
_symmetry.space_group_name_H-M   'P 1'
#
loop_
_entity.id
_entity.type
_entity.pdbx_description
1 polymer ?
#
loop_
_entity_poly.entity_id
_entity_poly.type
_entity_poly.pdbx_seq_one_letter_code
_entity_poly.pdbx_strand_id
1 'polypeptide(L)'
;MPASCPQQWNSEEIGNWVPAASGIEGAADSLVPGTPVDALICAYPGENTDPGGERLAGSRTLPGQAGAMARDLAYLPVDTAGAERGCTLMGGRMTNYLVRFTYPDGSGLWLGGAEEVNSCATLTNGTVTSDVYVGRSLTAAYRTGTWRLDQPGDPCEQPLGRRGQNERMVPEGAVNVLVCRARSNRKADPRAEHGAREAAELASALNTLATRPSTNGCQQVGPVTDTFRLIFRYEEGPAAWVHVMPHCRPSVNNGLLQGEPDEALLDQVARLAPPA
;
A
#
# COMPACT_ATOMS: atom_id res chain seq x y z
N MET A 1 8.16 -18.91 -15.17
CA MET A 1 8.92 -19.37 -13.98
C MET A 1 8.58 -20.83 -13.68
N PRO A 2 9.48 -21.59 -13.04
CA PRO A 2 9.16 -22.94 -12.55
C PRO A 2 7.98 -22.93 -11.55
N ALA A 3 7.38 -24.10 -11.31
CA ALA A 3 6.37 -24.26 -10.27
C ALA A 3 6.95 -24.31 -8.85
N SER A 4 8.27 -24.49 -8.75
CA SER A 4 9.05 -24.49 -7.51
C SER A 4 9.88 -23.22 -7.38
N CYS A 5 10.48 -23.00 -6.21
CA CYS A 5 11.41 -21.90 -5.99
C CYS A 5 12.62 -22.01 -6.92
N PRO A 6 12.89 -20.99 -7.75
CA PRO A 6 14.16 -20.89 -8.45
C PRO A 6 15.35 -20.98 -7.49
N GLN A 7 16.46 -21.57 -7.92
CA GLN A 7 17.63 -21.74 -7.04
C GLN A 7 18.43 -20.46 -6.81
N GLN A 8 18.23 -19.45 -7.67
CA GLN A 8 18.94 -18.19 -7.64
C GLN A 8 18.01 -17.06 -8.09
N TRP A 9 18.10 -15.90 -7.45
CA TRP A 9 17.46 -14.67 -7.86
C TRP A 9 18.14 -14.11 -9.12
N ASN A 10 17.36 -13.79 -10.15
CA ASN A 10 17.88 -13.40 -11.46
C ASN A 10 17.33 -12.04 -11.92
N SER A 11 17.43 -11.05 -11.03
CA SER A 11 17.14 -9.65 -11.30
C SER A 11 18.11 -8.78 -10.49
N GLU A 12 18.50 -7.65 -11.04
CA GLU A 12 19.23 -6.60 -10.29
C GLU A 12 18.25 -5.66 -9.57
N GLU A 13 16.94 -5.88 -9.71
CA GLU A 13 15.91 -5.09 -9.04
C GLU A 13 15.44 -5.78 -7.76
N ILE A 14 15.31 -4.99 -6.69
CA ILE A 14 14.89 -5.47 -5.37
C ILE A 14 13.40 -5.77 -5.38
N GLY A 15 13.03 -7.01 -5.06
CA GLY A 15 11.66 -7.49 -5.04
C GLY A 15 11.01 -7.66 -6.41
N ASN A 16 11.63 -7.13 -7.48
CA ASN A 16 11.07 -7.19 -8.83
C ASN A 16 11.73 -8.27 -9.69
N TRP A 17 11.26 -9.50 -9.52
CA TRP A 17 11.65 -10.60 -10.38
C TRP A 17 10.53 -11.63 -10.51
N VAL A 18 9.53 -11.34 -11.33
CA VAL A 18 8.44 -12.26 -11.64
C VAL A 18 8.02 -12.15 -13.10
N PRO A 19 7.56 -13.24 -13.74
CA PRO A 19 6.94 -13.14 -15.04
C PRO A 19 5.63 -12.36 -14.91
N ALA A 20 5.22 -11.69 -15.99
CA ALA A 20 3.88 -11.13 -16.08
C ALA A 20 2.83 -12.21 -15.77
N ALA A 21 1.83 -11.85 -14.96
CA ALA A 21 0.70 -12.69 -14.58
C ALA A 21 -0.31 -12.85 -15.74
N SER A 22 0.19 -13.16 -16.93
CA SER A 22 -0.61 -13.36 -18.13
C SER A 22 -1.54 -14.57 -17.97
N GLY A 23 -2.82 -14.39 -18.33
CA GLY A 23 -3.82 -15.46 -18.26
C GLY A 23 -4.53 -15.58 -16.91
N ILE A 24 -4.24 -14.72 -15.94
CA ILE A 24 -5.01 -14.60 -14.69
C ILE A 24 -5.94 -13.37 -14.82
N GLU A 25 -7.24 -13.61 -14.74
CA GLU A 25 -8.25 -12.55 -14.79
C GLU A 25 -8.10 -11.57 -13.62
N GLY A 26 -8.14 -10.26 -13.90
CA GLY A 26 -7.97 -9.20 -12.91
C GLY A 26 -6.52 -8.93 -12.47
N ALA A 27 -5.52 -9.61 -13.03
CA ALA A 27 -4.11 -9.40 -12.66
C ALA A 27 -3.53 -8.06 -13.15
N ALA A 28 -4.24 -7.36 -14.03
CA ALA A 28 -3.91 -6.00 -14.46
C ALA A 28 -4.41 -4.91 -13.50
N ASP A 29 -5.26 -5.27 -12.53
CA ASP A 29 -5.88 -4.32 -11.58
C ASP A 29 -5.60 -4.71 -10.11
N SER A 30 -4.99 -5.87 -9.88
CA SER A 30 -4.79 -6.47 -8.57
C SER A 30 -3.51 -7.29 -8.54
N LEU A 31 -2.76 -7.20 -7.44
CA LEU A 31 -1.53 -7.98 -7.24
C LEU A 31 -1.81 -9.48 -7.20
N VAL A 32 -2.87 -9.90 -6.49
CA VAL A 32 -3.26 -11.32 -6.35
C VAL A 32 -4.79 -11.44 -6.49
N PRO A 33 -5.35 -11.43 -7.71
CA PRO A 33 -6.80 -11.58 -7.91
C PRO A 33 -7.30 -12.99 -7.56
N GLY A 34 -8.62 -13.13 -7.37
CA GLY A 34 -9.27 -14.41 -7.16
C GLY A 34 -8.98 -15.05 -5.78
N THR A 35 -9.15 -16.38 -5.70
CA THR A 35 -9.00 -17.14 -4.46
C THR A 35 -8.07 -18.33 -4.68
N PRO A 36 -6.75 -18.15 -4.49
CA PRO A 36 -5.80 -19.24 -4.57
C PRO A 36 -5.97 -20.22 -3.39
N VAL A 37 -5.62 -21.47 -3.63
CA VAL A 37 -5.74 -22.58 -2.67
C VAL A 37 -4.44 -22.90 -1.96
N ASP A 38 -3.30 -22.49 -2.52
CA ASP A 38 -1.98 -22.72 -1.93
C ASP A 38 -1.06 -21.52 -2.16
N ALA A 39 -0.12 -21.34 -1.24
CA ALA A 39 0.89 -20.28 -1.28
C ALA A 39 2.26 -20.81 -0.85
N LEU A 40 3.28 -20.64 -1.69
CA LEU A 40 4.68 -21.01 -1.43
C LEU A 40 5.55 -19.76 -1.43
N ILE A 41 6.23 -19.48 -0.31
CA ILE A 41 7.21 -18.41 -0.20
C ILE A 41 8.62 -18.97 -0.42
N CYS A 42 9.41 -18.28 -1.23
CA CYS A 42 10.84 -18.53 -1.48
C CYS A 42 11.63 -17.32 -0.97
N ALA A 43 12.74 -17.55 -0.24
CA ALA A 43 13.54 -16.49 0.35
C ALA A 43 14.97 -16.46 -0.22
N TYR A 44 15.43 -15.26 -0.58
CA TYR A 44 16.73 -15.00 -1.21
C TYR A 44 17.42 -13.85 -0.46
N PRO A 45 18.13 -14.15 0.65
CA PRO A 45 18.82 -13.13 1.43
C PRO A 45 20.04 -12.58 0.67
N GLY A 46 20.27 -11.28 0.80
CA GLY A 46 21.35 -10.55 0.14
C GLY A 46 21.57 -9.16 0.74
N GLU A 47 22.12 -8.26 -0.05
CA GLU A 47 22.36 -6.86 0.29
C GLU A 47 21.74 -5.95 -0.76
N ASN A 48 21.09 -4.87 -0.33
CA ASN A 48 20.42 -3.95 -1.26
C ASN A 48 21.40 -3.08 -2.09
N THR A 49 22.68 -3.07 -1.75
CA THR A 49 23.73 -2.36 -2.48
C THR A 49 24.34 -3.16 -3.62
N ASP A 50 24.08 -4.46 -3.68
CA ASP A 50 24.55 -5.38 -4.72
C ASP A 50 23.47 -6.45 -5.00
N PRO A 51 22.28 -6.03 -5.48
CA PRO A 51 21.19 -6.95 -5.77
C PRO A 51 21.53 -7.82 -6.98
N GLY A 52 21.12 -9.09 -6.94
CA GLY A 52 21.30 -10.03 -8.03
C GLY A 52 22.13 -11.26 -7.67
N GLY A 53 21.69 -12.42 -8.14
CA GLY A 53 22.41 -13.66 -7.95
C GLY A 53 22.28 -14.28 -6.55
N GLU A 54 21.43 -13.74 -5.69
CA GLU A 54 21.16 -14.26 -4.35
C GLU A 54 20.69 -15.71 -4.44
N ARG A 55 21.25 -16.59 -3.60
CA ARG A 55 20.88 -18.02 -3.60
C ARG A 55 19.61 -18.24 -2.78
N LEU A 56 18.82 -19.23 -3.21
CA LEU A 56 17.67 -19.70 -2.43
C LEU A 56 18.16 -20.18 -1.05
N ALA A 57 17.73 -19.49 0.01
CA ALA A 57 18.00 -19.91 1.38
C ALA A 57 17.01 -20.98 1.86
N GLY A 58 15.79 -20.96 1.31
CA GLY A 58 14.78 -21.97 1.58
C GLY A 58 13.40 -21.52 1.13
N SER A 59 12.44 -22.41 1.35
CA SER A 59 11.05 -22.18 1.01
C SER A 59 10.11 -22.57 2.13
N ARG A 60 8.89 -22.05 2.08
CA ARG A 60 7.82 -22.38 3.01
C ARG A 60 6.46 -22.33 2.35
N THR A 61 5.73 -23.43 2.42
CA THR A 61 4.30 -23.46 2.10
C THR A 61 3.50 -22.89 3.27
N LEU A 62 2.44 -22.14 2.97
CA LEU A 62 1.52 -21.55 3.94
C LEU A 62 0.14 -22.25 3.89
N PRO A 63 0.02 -23.46 4.48
CA PRO A 63 -1.20 -24.25 4.37
C PRO A 63 -2.40 -23.49 4.97
N GLY A 64 -3.47 -23.36 4.18
CA GLY A 64 -4.70 -22.66 4.59
C GLY A 64 -4.58 -21.13 4.73
N GLN A 65 -3.44 -20.53 4.37
CA GLN A 65 -3.24 -19.07 4.45
C GLN A 65 -3.37 -18.37 3.10
N ALA A 66 -3.36 -19.11 2.00
CA ALA A 66 -3.33 -18.55 0.64
C ALA A 66 -4.48 -17.58 0.38
N GLY A 67 -5.72 -17.94 0.77
CA GLY A 67 -6.88 -17.06 0.60
C GLY A 67 -6.82 -15.79 1.43
N ALA A 68 -6.33 -15.85 2.68
CA ALA A 68 -6.17 -14.66 3.52
C ALA A 68 -5.09 -13.73 2.98
N MET A 69 -3.94 -14.28 2.57
CA MET A 69 -2.86 -13.52 1.97
C MET A 69 -3.29 -12.88 0.65
N ALA A 70 -3.91 -13.64 -0.24
CA ALA A 70 -4.41 -13.12 -1.51
C ALA A 70 -5.42 -12.00 -1.31
N ARG A 71 -6.39 -12.17 -0.40
CA ARG A 71 -7.38 -11.12 -0.10
C ARG A 71 -6.70 -9.83 0.36
N ASP A 72 -5.80 -9.91 1.33
CA ASP A 72 -5.12 -8.73 1.86
C ASP A 72 -4.31 -8.01 0.76
N LEU A 73 -3.60 -8.76 -0.07
CA LEU A 73 -2.79 -8.23 -1.17
C LEU A 73 -3.62 -7.71 -2.35
N ALA A 74 -4.79 -8.30 -2.61
CA ALA A 74 -5.72 -7.88 -3.66
C ALA A 74 -6.33 -6.49 -3.38
N TYR A 75 -6.36 -6.09 -2.11
CA TYR A 75 -6.83 -4.78 -1.69
C TYR A 75 -5.75 -3.71 -1.68
N LEU A 76 -4.47 -4.06 -1.84
CA LEU A 76 -3.43 -3.05 -1.88
C LEU A 76 -3.59 -2.16 -3.11
N PRO A 77 -3.28 -0.87 -3.00
CA PRO A 77 -3.26 0.02 -4.15
C PRO A 77 -2.22 -0.43 -5.16
N VAL A 78 -2.55 -0.33 -6.45
CA VAL A 78 -1.62 -0.44 -7.56
C VAL A 78 -1.04 0.96 -7.84
N ASP A 79 0.19 1.04 -8.31
CA ASP A 79 0.86 2.33 -8.51
C ASP A 79 0.26 3.14 -9.66
N THR A 80 0.34 4.47 -9.52
CA THR A 80 0.05 5.42 -10.59
C THR A 80 1.35 5.79 -11.30
N ALA A 81 1.38 5.70 -12.63
CA ALA A 81 2.56 6.10 -13.40
C ALA A 81 2.98 7.55 -13.09
N GLY A 82 4.26 7.74 -12.75
CA GLY A 82 4.82 9.04 -12.38
C GLY A 82 4.53 9.49 -10.95
N ALA A 83 3.87 8.67 -10.12
CA ALA A 83 3.85 8.91 -8.68
C ALA A 83 5.26 8.63 -8.11
N GLU A 84 5.77 9.55 -7.30
CA GLU A 84 7.10 9.45 -6.71
C GLU A 84 7.01 8.88 -5.29
N ARG A 85 7.91 7.95 -4.96
CA ARG A 85 8.09 7.45 -3.61
C ARG A 85 9.42 7.95 -3.05
N GLY A 86 9.37 8.56 -1.87
CA GLY A 86 10.58 8.95 -1.14
C GLY A 86 11.27 7.73 -0.54
N CYS A 87 12.50 7.47 -0.95
CA CYS A 87 13.33 6.38 -0.43
C CYS A 87 14.70 6.89 0.00
N THR A 88 15.18 6.43 1.14
CA THR A 88 16.57 6.68 1.53
C THR A 88 17.52 5.83 0.69
N LEU A 89 18.78 6.25 0.57
CA LEU A 89 19.85 5.47 -0.08
C LEU A 89 20.65 4.66 0.95
N MET A 90 19.98 4.15 1.99
CA MET A 90 20.66 3.41 3.05
C MET A 90 21.02 2.01 2.57
N GLY A 91 22.32 1.70 2.59
CA GLY A 91 22.83 0.36 2.33
C GLY A 91 22.60 -0.57 3.53
N GLY A 92 22.25 -1.83 3.26
CA GLY A 92 22.03 -2.82 4.30
C GLY A 92 21.51 -4.15 3.80
N ARG A 93 21.16 -5.00 4.78
CA ARG A 93 20.62 -6.34 4.52
C ARG A 93 19.27 -6.25 3.82
N MET A 94 19.06 -7.20 2.93
CA MET A 94 17.81 -7.37 2.21
C MET A 94 17.46 -8.85 2.13
N THR A 95 16.18 -9.16 1.99
CA THR A 95 15.72 -10.48 1.57
C THR A 95 14.66 -10.32 0.50
N ASN A 96 15.00 -10.75 -0.70
CA ASN A 96 14.06 -10.88 -1.80
C ASN A 96 13.15 -12.08 -1.55
N TYR A 97 11.87 -11.92 -1.89
CA TYR A 97 10.85 -12.93 -1.75
C TYR A 97 10.13 -13.16 -3.08
N LEU A 98 9.89 -14.44 -3.38
CA LEU A 98 8.90 -14.84 -4.36
C LEU A 98 7.77 -15.58 -3.65
N VAL A 99 6.54 -15.24 -3.95
CA VAL A 99 5.36 -15.96 -3.46
C VAL A 99 4.62 -16.55 -4.66
N ARG A 100 4.54 -17.87 -4.72
CA ARG A 100 3.73 -18.56 -5.71
C ARG A 100 2.34 -18.81 -5.15
N PHE A 101 1.32 -18.29 -5.81
CA PHE A 101 -0.06 -18.66 -5.58
C PHE A 101 -0.49 -19.73 -6.57
N THR A 102 -1.16 -20.78 -6.10
CA THR A 102 -1.79 -21.81 -6.94
C THR A 102 -3.30 -21.66 -6.88
N TYR A 103 -3.97 -21.69 -8.02
CA TYR A 103 -5.43 -21.62 -8.13
C TYR A 103 -6.07 -23.01 -8.30
N PRO A 104 -7.38 -23.14 -8.05
CA PRO A 104 -8.08 -24.43 -8.17
C PRO A 104 -7.95 -25.10 -9.55
N ASP A 105 -7.83 -24.31 -10.61
CA ASP A 105 -7.67 -24.76 -11.99
C ASP A 105 -6.23 -25.18 -12.35
N GLY A 106 -5.32 -25.11 -11.39
CA GLY A 106 -3.90 -25.43 -11.59
C GLY A 106 -3.07 -24.27 -12.14
N SER A 107 -3.70 -23.15 -12.49
CA SER A 107 -2.98 -21.92 -12.85
C SER A 107 -2.20 -21.38 -11.64
N GLY A 108 -1.23 -20.50 -11.91
CA GLY A 108 -0.43 -19.92 -10.84
C GLY A 108 0.07 -18.53 -11.16
N LEU A 109 0.21 -17.74 -10.11
CA LEU A 109 0.72 -16.38 -10.14
C LEU A 109 1.94 -16.30 -9.25
N TRP A 110 2.96 -15.57 -9.72
CA TRP A 110 4.12 -15.23 -8.92
C TRP A 110 4.02 -13.78 -8.49
N LEU A 111 4.24 -13.54 -7.21
CA LEU A 111 4.37 -12.22 -6.62
C LEU A 111 5.81 -12.03 -6.15
N GLY A 112 6.46 -10.95 -6.56
CA GLY A 112 7.77 -10.52 -6.09
C GLY A 112 7.65 -9.39 -5.08
N GLY A 113 8.49 -9.41 -4.05
CA GLY A 113 8.65 -8.33 -3.08
C GLY A 113 9.91 -8.52 -2.24
N ALA A 114 10.22 -7.61 -1.31
CA ALA A 114 11.38 -7.77 -0.44
C ALA A 114 11.19 -7.13 0.95
N GLU A 115 11.97 -7.61 1.92
CA GLU A 115 12.25 -6.87 3.16
C GLU A 115 13.64 -6.24 3.05
N GLU A 116 13.72 -4.92 3.18
CA GLU A 116 14.99 -4.18 3.18
C GLU A 116 14.92 -2.92 4.05
N VAL A 117 16.10 -2.34 4.32
CA VAL A 117 16.31 -1.30 5.35
C VAL A 117 15.66 0.05 5.03
N ASN A 118 15.39 0.38 3.77
CA ASN A 118 14.76 1.64 3.37
C ASN A 118 13.22 1.58 3.40
N SER A 119 12.64 0.39 3.61
CA SER A 119 11.19 0.13 3.48
C SER A 119 10.60 0.60 2.14
N CYS A 120 11.32 0.33 1.06
CA CYS A 120 11.16 0.87 -0.28
C CYS A 120 11.05 -0.17 -1.39
N ALA A 121 11.14 -1.46 -1.06
CA ALA A 121 10.90 -2.50 -2.04
C ALA A 121 9.48 -2.40 -2.63
N THR A 122 9.38 -2.62 -3.93
CA THR A 122 8.13 -2.71 -4.67
C THR A 122 7.56 -4.13 -4.55
N LEU A 123 6.24 -4.23 -4.54
CA LEU A 123 5.51 -5.49 -4.69
C LEU A 123 4.98 -5.59 -6.12
N THR A 124 5.09 -6.74 -6.78
CA THR A 124 4.71 -6.88 -8.19
C THR A 124 4.28 -8.28 -8.56
N ASN A 125 3.33 -8.41 -9.47
CA ASN A 125 2.97 -9.68 -10.10
C ASN A 125 3.48 -9.77 -11.56
N GLY A 126 4.37 -8.85 -11.95
CA GLY A 126 4.93 -8.74 -13.29
C GLY A 126 4.03 -8.04 -14.30
N THR A 127 2.77 -7.73 -13.93
CA THR A 127 1.83 -6.93 -14.73
C THR A 127 1.59 -5.57 -14.08
N VAL A 128 1.41 -5.54 -12.76
CA VAL A 128 1.24 -4.33 -11.96
C VAL A 128 2.21 -4.28 -10.79
N THR A 129 2.50 -3.07 -10.33
CA THR A 129 3.33 -2.79 -9.17
C THR A 129 2.54 -2.11 -8.06
N SER A 130 3.04 -2.22 -6.83
CA SER A 130 2.58 -1.48 -5.67
C SER A 130 3.78 -1.03 -4.84
N ASP A 131 3.78 0.23 -4.47
CA ASP A 131 4.74 0.83 -3.56
C ASP A 131 4.40 0.61 -2.07
N VAL A 132 3.38 -0.20 -1.79
CA VAL A 132 3.11 -0.62 -0.42
C VAL A 132 4.19 -1.57 0.06
N TYR A 133 4.85 -1.19 1.15
CA TYR A 133 5.85 -2.02 1.79
C TYR A 133 5.22 -3.12 2.66
N VAL A 134 5.37 -4.37 2.25
CA VAL A 134 4.92 -5.57 2.99
C VAL A 134 6.06 -6.49 3.45
N GLY A 135 7.30 -6.02 3.38
CA GLY A 135 8.51 -6.82 3.63
C GLY A 135 8.49 -7.55 4.98
N ARG A 136 8.15 -6.84 6.06
CA ARG A 136 8.05 -7.43 7.41
C ARG A 136 6.99 -8.54 7.48
N SER A 137 5.86 -8.36 6.82
CA SER A 137 4.78 -9.36 6.74
C SER A 137 5.22 -10.60 5.96
N LEU A 138 5.96 -10.42 4.85
CA LEU A 138 6.55 -11.54 4.09
C LEU A 138 7.56 -12.31 4.93
N THR A 139 8.45 -11.62 5.64
CA THR A 139 9.44 -12.24 6.54
C THR A 139 8.76 -13.00 7.66
N ALA A 140 7.75 -12.41 8.30
CA ALA A 140 6.98 -13.06 9.36
C ALA A 140 6.29 -14.33 8.83
N ALA A 141 5.65 -14.25 7.67
CA ALA A 141 4.99 -15.40 7.03
C ALA A 141 5.99 -16.51 6.68
N TYR A 142 7.15 -16.15 6.10
CA TYR A 142 8.22 -17.10 5.84
C TYR A 142 8.78 -17.75 7.11
N ARG A 143 8.92 -16.99 8.21
CA ARG A 143 9.50 -17.50 9.47
C ARG A 143 8.53 -18.29 10.33
N THR A 144 7.24 -17.97 10.28
CA THR A 144 6.21 -18.54 11.17
C THR A 144 5.23 -19.47 10.46
N GLY A 145 5.14 -19.41 9.13
CA GLY A 145 4.13 -20.14 8.36
C GLY A 145 2.72 -19.53 8.44
N THR A 146 2.56 -18.37 9.07
CA THR A 146 1.26 -17.68 9.23
C THR A 146 1.31 -16.33 8.55
N TRP A 147 0.33 -16.05 7.70
CA TRP A 147 0.22 -14.73 7.07
C TRP A 147 -0.48 -13.76 8.02
N ARG A 148 0.08 -12.55 8.13
CA ARG A 148 -0.59 -11.40 8.70
C ARG A 148 -0.01 -10.15 8.08
N LEU A 149 -0.89 -9.32 7.51
CA LEU A 149 -0.50 -7.99 7.06
C LEU A 149 -0.32 -7.08 8.29
N ASP A 150 0.82 -6.41 8.38
CA ASP A 150 1.08 -5.47 9.47
C ASP A 150 0.11 -4.29 9.37
N GLN A 151 -0.57 -4.00 10.49
CA GLN A 151 -1.50 -2.89 10.62
C GLN A 151 -0.93 -1.86 11.58
N PRO A 152 -1.17 -0.56 11.35
CA PRO A 152 -0.79 0.47 12.29
C PRO A 152 -1.46 0.26 13.66
N GLY A 153 -0.76 0.62 14.73
CA GLY A 153 -1.28 0.50 16.10
C GLY A 153 -2.28 1.60 16.43
N ASP A 154 -2.06 2.80 15.86
CA ASP A 154 -3.00 3.93 15.95
C ASP A 154 -3.75 4.06 14.61
N PRO A 155 -5.10 4.06 14.59
CA PRO A 155 -5.87 4.27 13.37
C PRO A 155 -5.65 5.64 12.70
N CYS A 156 -5.01 6.60 13.39
CA CYS A 156 -4.59 7.88 12.80
C CYS A 156 -3.21 7.83 12.13
N GLU A 157 -2.45 6.73 12.30
CA GLU A 157 -1.28 6.47 11.46
C GLU A 157 -1.74 6.12 10.04
N GLN A 158 -0.88 6.42 9.07
CA GLN A 158 -1.16 6.17 7.66
C GLN A 158 -1.33 4.66 7.41
N PRO A 159 -2.53 4.19 7.00
CA PRO A 159 -2.71 2.80 6.61
C PRO A 159 -2.02 2.55 5.26
N LEU A 160 -1.92 1.27 4.88
CA LEU A 160 -1.30 0.87 3.61
C LEU A 160 -2.07 1.35 2.36
N GLY A 161 -3.29 1.86 2.54
CA GLY A 161 -4.16 2.30 1.46
C GLY A 161 -5.07 1.19 0.92
N ARG A 162 -5.76 1.50 -0.18
CA ARG A 162 -6.69 0.60 -0.87
C ARG A 162 -6.59 0.71 -2.38
N ARG A 163 -6.78 -0.42 -3.08
CA ARG A 163 -7.09 -0.49 -4.51
C ARG A 163 -8.12 0.56 -4.94
N GLY A 164 -7.86 1.22 -6.07
CA GLY A 164 -8.65 2.32 -6.60
C GLY A 164 -8.15 3.71 -6.19
N GLN A 165 -7.24 3.81 -5.21
CA GLN A 165 -6.63 5.10 -4.84
C GLN A 165 -5.70 5.67 -5.93
N ASN A 166 -5.29 4.85 -6.90
CA ASN A 166 -4.58 5.27 -8.11
C ASN A 166 -5.46 6.02 -9.12
N GLU A 167 -6.78 5.85 -9.04
CA GLU A 167 -7.76 6.42 -9.96
C GLU A 167 -8.56 7.56 -9.34
N ARG A 168 -8.81 7.48 -8.03
CA ARG A 168 -9.62 8.44 -7.27
C ARG A 168 -8.98 8.74 -5.92
N MET A 169 -9.18 9.95 -5.40
CA MET A 169 -8.71 10.30 -4.05
C MET A 169 -9.27 9.33 -2.99
N VAL A 170 -10.56 9.01 -3.11
CA VAL A 170 -11.29 8.09 -2.23
C VAL A 170 -12.14 7.12 -3.08
N PRO A 171 -11.88 5.80 -3.05
CA PRO A 171 -12.72 4.80 -3.69
C PRO A 171 -14.18 4.83 -3.19
N GLU A 172 -15.13 4.47 -4.05
CA GLU A 172 -16.56 4.44 -3.71
C GLU A 172 -16.88 3.39 -2.61
N GLY A 173 -17.97 3.64 -1.86
CA GLY A 173 -18.47 2.69 -0.86
C GLY A 173 -17.92 2.87 0.56
N ALA A 174 -17.34 4.02 0.87
CA ALA A 174 -16.94 4.34 2.24
C ALA A 174 -18.17 4.39 3.17
N VAL A 175 -18.11 3.67 4.29
CA VAL A 175 -19.22 3.58 5.26
C VAL A 175 -19.05 4.52 6.44
N ASN A 176 -17.81 4.97 6.69
CA ASN A 176 -17.52 5.97 7.71
C ASN A 176 -16.19 6.68 7.39
N VAL A 177 -15.92 7.77 8.10
CA VAL A 177 -14.63 8.48 8.03
C VAL A 177 -14.16 8.87 9.42
N LEU A 178 -12.91 8.54 9.73
CA LEU A 178 -12.20 9.04 10.90
C LEU A 178 -11.34 10.24 10.49
N VAL A 179 -11.58 11.38 11.11
CA VAL A 179 -10.80 12.61 10.90
C VAL A 179 -9.83 12.77 12.06
N CYS A 180 -8.54 12.63 11.76
CA CYS A 180 -7.45 12.80 12.70
C CYS A 180 -6.78 14.15 12.49
N ARG A 181 -6.55 14.89 13.57
CA ARG A 181 -5.85 16.19 13.56
C ARG A 181 -4.43 15.98 14.09
N ALA A 182 -3.44 15.99 13.19
CA ALA A 182 -2.05 15.80 13.57
C ALA A 182 -1.44 17.08 14.13
N ARG A 183 -0.72 16.94 15.25
CA ARG A 183 0.03 18.03 15.89
C ARG A 183 1.43 17.60 16.24
N SER A 184 2.39 18.48 16.00
CA SER A 184 3.82 18.23 16.17
C SER A 184 4.26 17.82 17.60
N ASN A 185 3.38 17.87 18.62
CA ASN A 185 3.75 17.71 20.03
C ASN A 185 2.77 16.86 20.88
N ARG A 186 1.91 16.01 20.30
CA ARG A 186 0.99 15.15 21.08
C ARG A 186 1.29 13.65 20.91
N LYS A 187 1.05 12.88 21.97
CA LYS A 187 1.29 11.43 22.05
C LYS A 187 0.26 10.60 21.26
N ALA A 188 -0.93 11.18 21.03
CA ALA A 188 -1.99 10.63 20.19
C ALA A 188 -2.72 11.79 19.52
N ASP A 189 -3.07 11.63 18.25
CA ASP A 189 -3.78 12.64 17.49
C ASP A 189 -5.26 12.70 17.95
N PRO A 190 -5.80 13.89 18.28
CA PRO A 190 -7.24 14.05 18.42
C PRO A 190 -7.95 13.50 17.19
N ARG A 191 -9.08 12.81 17.41
CA ARG A 191 -9.86 12.19 16.33
C ARG A 191 -11.36 12.30 16.54
N ALA A 192 -12.09 12.39 15.43
CA ALA A 192 -13.55 12.39 15.38
C ALA A 192 -14.02 11.41 14.29
N GLU A 193 -14.99 10.55 14.61
CA GLU A 193 -15.56 9.57 13.67
C GLU A 193 -16.93 10.05 13.21
N HIS A 194 -17.18 9.95 11.90
CA HIS A 194 -18.42 10.39 11.26
C HIS A 194 -19.01 9.28 10.39
N GLY A 195 -20.32 9.31 10.20
CA GLY A 195 -21.07 8.26 9.53
C GLY A 195 -20.93 8.26 8.01
N ALA A 196 -21.71 7.39 7.37
CA ALA A 196 -21.69 7.18 5.92
C ALA A 196 -22.02 8.46 5.12
N ARG A 197 -22.88 9.34 5.65
CA ARG A 197 -23.27 10.58 4.98
C ARG A 197 -22.08 11.52 4.87
N GLU A 198 -21.41 11.82 5.98
CA GLU A 198 -20.24 12.69 6.00
C GLU A 198 -19.06 12.09 5.21
N ALA A 199 -18.89 10.76 5.27
CA ALA A 199 -17.91 10.05 4.47
C ALA A 199 -18.18 10.20 2.96
N ALA A 200 -19.43 10.02 2.51
CA ALA A 200 -19.80 10.17 1.12
C ALA A 200 -19.66 11.62 0.62
N GLU A 201 -20.08 12.60 1.43
CA GLU A 201 -19.94 14.03 1.11
C GLU A 201 -18.46 14.43 0.95
N LEU A 202 -17.60 14.04 1.90
CA LEU A 202 -16.16 14.30 1.80
C LEU A 202 -15.51 13.58 0.62
N ALA A 203 -15.82 12.29 0.42
CA ALA A 203 -15.28 11.52 -0.70
C ALA A 203 -15.69 12.13 -2.04
N SER A 204 -16.94 12.57 -2.17
CA SER A 204 -17.41 13.25 -3.37
C SER A 204 -16.63 14.53 -3.62
N ALA A 205 -16.45 15.40 -2.62
CA ALA A 205 -15.69 16.64 -2.79
C ALA A 205 -14.23 16.36 -3.17
N LEU A 206 -13.56 15.44 -2.48
CA LEU A 206 -12.18 15.03 -2.76
C LEU A 206 -11.99 14.45 -4.17
N ASN A 207 -12.99 13.73 -4.69
CA ASN A 207 -12.94 13.15 -6.03
C ASN A 207 -13.27 14.15 -7.16
N THR A 208 -13.69 15.38 -6.85
CA THR A 208 -13.86 16.44 -7.86
C THR A 208 -12.59 17.25 -8.11
N LEU A 209 -11.55 17.05 -7.29
CA LEU A 209 -10.28 17.75 -7.44
C LEU A 209 -9.63 17.40 -8.78
N ALA A 210 -9.01 18.40 -9.42
CA ALA A 210 -8.11 18.15 -10.52
C ALA A 210 -6.82 17.49 -9.99
N THR A 211 -6.74 16.17 -10.10
CA THR A 211 -5.63 15.39 -9.55
C THR A 211 -4.51 15.16 -10.55
N ARG A 212 -3.30 15.01 -10.04
CA ARG A 212 -2.11 14.55 -10.76
C ARG A 212 -1.42 13.44 -9.97
N PRO A 213 -0.51 12.64 -10.57
CA PRO A 213 0.32 11.72 -9.82
C PRO A 213 1.05 12.44 -8.67
N SER A 214 1.09 11.79 -7.52
CA SER A 214 1.67 12.35 -6.30
C SER A 214 3.20 12.43 -6.40
N THR A 215 3.80 13.56 -6.05
CA THR A 215 5.26 13.60 -5.82
C THR A 215 5.62 13.29 -4.36
N ASN A 216 4.62 13.01 -3.53
CA ASN A 216 4.70 12.90 -2.08
C ASN A 216 5.36 14.08 -1.34
N GLY A 217 5.65 15.16 -2.05
CA GLY A 217 6.04 16.46 -1.53
C GLY A 217 4.98 17.52 -1.80
N CYS A 218 5.18 18.68 -1.19
CA CYS A 218 4.38 19.87 -1.45
C CYS A 218 5.23 21.12 -1.11
N GLN A 219 4.87 22.26 -1.70
CA GLN A 219 5.52 23.54 -1.42
C GLN A 219 4.80 24.26 -0.29
N GLN A 220 5.52 24.62 0.77
CA GLN A 220 4.96 25.42 1.86
C GLN A 220 4.58 26.82 1.36
N VAL A 221 3.35 27.26 1.63
CA VAL A 221 2.82 28.57 1.21
C VAL A 221 2.38 29.45 2.37
N GLY A 222 2.62 29.03 3.62
CA GLY A 222 2.23 29.78 4.81
C GLY A 222 2.83 29.21 6.11
N PRO A 223 2.43 29.74 7.28
CA PRO A 223 2.83 29.17 8.56
C PRO A 223 2.29 27.74 8.68
N VAL A 224 3.07 26.87 9.32
CA VAL A 224 2.65 25.49 9.58
C VAL A 224 1.44 25.50 10.51
N THR A 225 0.31 25.00 10.01
CA THR A 225 -0.95 24.82 10.73
C THR A 225 -1.22 23.33 10.97
N ASP A 226 -2.32 23.04 11.68
CA ASP A 226 -2.79 21.66 11.85
C ASP A 226 -2.93 20.95 10.49
N THR A 227 -2.49 19.70 10.41
CA THR A 227 -2.74 18.81 9.26
C THR A 227 -3.77 17.77 9.63
N PHE A 228 -4.44 17.22 8.63
CA PHE A 228 -5.53 16.27 8.82
C PHE A 228 -5.29 14.99 8.05
N ARG A 229 -5.54 13.86 8.71
CA ARG A 229 -5.66 12.56 8.03
C ARG A 229 -7.11 12.14 8.05
N LEU A 230 -7.64 11.86 6.87
CA LEU A 230 -8.99 11.37 6.65
C LEU A 230 -8.89 9.88 6.34
N ILE A 231 -9.43 9.04 7.21
CA ILE A 231 -9.36 7.58 7.09
C ILE A 231 -10.76 7.06 6.77
N PHE A 232 -11.00 6.68 5.52
CA PHE A 232 -12.27 6.17 5.03
C PHE A 232 -12.32 4.65 5.21
N ARG A 233 -13.28 4.16 5.98
CA ARG A 233 -13.49 2.72 6.20
C ARG A 233 -14.59 2.18 5.30
N TYR A 234 -14.55 0.87 5.08
CA TYR A 234 -15.44 0.13 4.19
C TYR A 234 -15.89 -1.14 4.90
N GLU A 235 -16.97 -1.76 4.41
CA GLU A 235 -17.45 -3.05 4.94
C GLU A 235 -16.38 -4.15 4.85
N GLU A 236 -15.59 -4.15 3.77
CA GLU A 236 -14.55 -5.14 3.53
C GLU A 236 -13.24 -4.51 3.08
N GLY A 237 -12.12 -5.07 3.55
CA GLY A 237 -10.76 -4.67 3.19
C GLY A 237 -10.17 -3.59 4.10
N PRO A 238 -9.01 -3.00 3.74
CA PRO A 238 -8.28 -2.01 4.54
C PRO A 238 -9.04 -0.68 4.67
N ALA A 239 -8.39 0.44 5.02
CA ALA A 239 -8.96 1.77 4.89
C ALA A 239 -8.31 2.51 3.70
N ALA A 240 -9.05 3.40 3.05
CA ALA A 240 -8.44 4.42 2.19
C ALA A 240 -8.06 5.62 3.08
N TRP A 241 -7.01 6.33 2.72
CA TRP A 241 -6.56 7.50 3.49
C TRP A 241 -6.27 8.69 2.58
N VAL A 242 -6.49 9.88 3.11
CA VAL A 242 -6.14 11.14 2.47
C VAL A 242 -5.51 12.06 3.50
N HIS A 243 -4.36 12.64 3.17
CA HIS A 243 -3.68 13.65 3.96
C HIS A 243 -3.99 15.04 3.40
N VAL A 244 -4.39 15.94 4.29
CA VAL A 244 -4.72 17.33 3.99
C VAL A 244 -3.77 18.23 4.79
N MET A 245 -2.98 19.02 4.07
CA MET A 245 -2.00 19.97 4.60
C MET A 245 -2.35 21.37 4.10
N PRO A 246 -3.22 22.12 4.81
CA PRO A 246 -3.72 23.41 4.32
C PRO A 246 -2.64 24.46 4.03
N HIS A 247 -1.48 24.36 4.68
CA HIS A 247 -0.35 25.27 4.53
C HIS A 247 0.62 24.87 3.40
N CYS A 248 0.26 23.88 2.58
CA CYS A 248 1.10 23.32 1.52
C CYS A 248 0.39 23.27 0.17
N ARG A 249 1.12 23.27 -0.95
CA ARG A 249 0.57 23.15 -2.31
C ARG A 249 1.30 22.06 -3.10
N PRO A 250 0.63 21.03 -3.65
CA PRO A 250 -0.79 20.71 -3.46
C PRO A 250 -1.11 20.34 -2.00
N SER A 251 -2.28 20.74 -1.49
CA SER A 251 -2.65 20.49 -0.09
C SER A 251 -3.17 19.08 0.18
N VAL A 252 -3.69 18.38 -0.83
CA VAL A 252 -4.34 17.06 -0.65
C VAL A 252 -3.51 15.98 -1.34
N ASN A 253 -3.27 14.87 -0.63
CA ASN A 253 -2.48 13.74 -1.10
C ASN A 253 -3.03 12.41 -0.54
N ASN A 254 -3.20 11.38 -1.36
CA ASN A 254 -3.59 10.03 -0.92
C ASN A 254 -2.46 8.97 -1.05
N GLY A 255 -1.24 9.43 -1.33
CA GLY A 255 -0.04 8.62 -1.60
C GLY A 255 0.25 8.46 -3.10
N LEU A 256 -0.79 8.41 -3.94
CA LEU A 256 -0.70 8.13 -5.37
C LEU A 256 -1.16 9.31 -6.24
N LEU A 257 -2.11 10.07 -5.73
CA LEU A 257 -2.71 11.26 -6.34
C LEU A 257 -2.55 12.46 -5.41
N GLN A 258 -2.33 13.62 -6.02
CA GLN A 258 -2.30 14.91 -5.35
C GLN A 258 -3.23 15.90 -6.04
N GLY A 259 -3.84 16.77 -5.25
CA GLY A 259 -4.80 17.76 -5.74
C GLY A 259 -4.84 19.00 -4.85
N GLU A 260 -5.39 20.08 -5.41
CA GLU A 260 -5.52 21.35 -4.71
C GLU A 260 -6.99 21.60 -4.36
N PRO A 261 -7.35 21.62 -3.06
CA PRO A 261 -8.72 21.87 -2.62
C PRO A 261 -9.09 23.34 -2.75
N ASP A 262 -10.38 23.61 -2.86
CA ASP A 262 -10.93 24.94 -2.63
C ASP A 262 -11.13 25.22 -1.13
N GLU A 263 -11.49 26.46 -0.81
CA GLU A 263 -11.76 26.89 0.57
C GLU A 263 -12.93 26.11 1.20
N ALA A 264 -13.95 25.78 0.40
CA ALA A 264 -15.13 25.06 0.88
C ALA A 264 -14.79 23.66 1.40
N LEU A 265 -13.91 22.93 0.72
CA LEU A 265 -13.43 21.62 1.16
C LEU A 265 -12.56 21.73 2.41
N LEU A 266 -11.66 22.73 2.48
CA LEU A 266 -10.84 22.96 3.67
C LEU A 266 -11.71 23.27 4.90
N ASP A 267 -12.73 24.11 4.74
CA ASP A 267 -13.69 24.42 5.79
C ASP A 267 -14.52 23.19 6.21
N GLN A 268 -14.90 22.34 5.26
CA GLN A 268 -15.60 21.09 5.55
C GLN A 268 -14.74 20.16 6.41
N VAL A 269 -13.47 19.98 6.05
CA VAL A 269 -12.51 19.19 6.85
C VAL A 269 -12.34 19.80 8.24
N ALA A 270 -12.19 21.12 8.34
CA ALA A 270 -12.03 21.80 9.63
C ALA A 270 -13.26 21.65 10.55
N ARG A 271 -14.48 21.67 10.00
CA ARG A 271 -15.73 21.46 10.75
C ARG A 271 -15.87 20.03 11.28
N LEU A 272 -15.43 19.04 10.50
CA LEU A 272 -15.48 17.63 10.89
C LEU A 272 -14.30 17.22 11.77
N ALA A 273 -13.24 18.02 11.79
CA ALA A 273 -12.10 17.76 12.63
C ALA A 273 -12.42 17.93 14.12
N PRO A 274 -11.80 17.12 15.00
CA PRO A 274 -11.91 17.30 16.43
C PRO A 274 -11.41 18.70 16.86
N PRO A 275 -11.86 19.21 18.02
CA PRO A 275 -11.41 20.51 18.53
C PRO A 275 -9.89 20.59 18.67
N ALA A 276 -9.40 21.82 18.55
CA ALA A 276 -8.02 22.17 18.84
C ALA A 276 -7.67 21.90 20.32
#